data_AF-A0A847VEY8-F1
#
_entry.id   AF-A0A847VEY8-F1
#
_cell.length_a   1.000
_cell.length_b   1.000
_cell.length_c   1.000
_cell.angle_alpha   90.00
_cell.angle_beta   90.00
_cell.angle_gamma   90.00
#
_symmetry.space_group_name_H-M   'P 1'
#
loop_
_entity.id
_entity.type
_entity.pdbx_description
1 polymer ?
#
loop_
_entity_poly.entity_id
_entity_poly.type
_entity_poly.pdbx_seq_one_letter_code
_entity_poly.pdbx_strand_id
1 'polypeptide(L)'
;MPESAAPAAPAAPAPAAPAAPAASAAPAAPAAELYRGIVEQNTEAIVFADREGTIRIWNRGAEALFGWSAAEAEGQSLDLIIPPRLRAAHWAGYRRAVAQRHTQHGGQIRMTRAVHRDGGKRYVEMSFGLVLGRDGSVLGSMALARDASARRALEDELRAWRDAQASGRARSR
;
A
#
# COMPACT_ATOMS: atom_id res chain seq x y z
N MET A 1 -60.19 40.26 -44.35
CA MET A 1 -58.99 39.40 -44.45
C MET A 1 -57.99 39.94 -43.45
N PRO A 2 -57.65 39.21 -42.38
CA PRO A 2 -56.81 39.70 -41.29
C PRO A 2 -55.33 39.66 -41.69
N GLU A 3 -54.61 40.78 -41.57
CA GLU A 3 -53.17 40.82 -41.77
C GLU A 3 -52.46 40.59 -40.43
N SER A 4 -51.68 39.52 -40.45
CA SER A 4 -50.97 38.86 -39.36
C SER A 4 -49.91 39.75 -38.71
N ALA A 5 -49.89 39.76 -37.38
CA ALA A 5 -48.86 40.40 -36.58
C ALA A 5 -47.49 39.75 -36.82
N ALA A 6 -46.51 40.54 -37.26
CA ALA A 6 -45.13 40.12 -37.41
C ALA A 6 -44.46 39.90 -36.04
N PRO A 7 -43.80 38.76 -35.79
CA PRO A 7 -43.09 38.50 -34.53
C PRO A 7 -41.75 39.23 -34.47
N ALA A 8 -41.43 39.73 -33.27
CA ALA A 8 -40.17 40.39 -32.93
C ALA A 8 -38.96 39.47 -33.18
N ALA A 9 -37.91 40.04 -33.79
CA ALA A 9 -36.65 39.37 -34.05
C ALA A 9 -35.91 38.98 -32.74
N PRO A 10 -35.26 37.81 -32.68
CA PRO A 10 -34.47 37.43 -31.51
C PRO A 10 -33.18 38.24 -31.40
N ALA A 11 -32.86 38.67 -30.18
CA ALA A 11 -31.61 39.36 -29.84
C ALA A 11 -30.38 38.48 -30.14
N ALA A 12 -29.34 39.09 -30.71
CA ALA A 12 -28.08 38.43 -31.03
C ALA A 12 -27.33 37.95 -29.76
N PRO A 13 -26.65 36.79 -29.79
CA PRO A 13 -25.85 36.33 -28.66
C PRO A 13 -24.57 37.18 -28.49
N ALA A 14 -24.21 37.48 -27.24
CA ALA A 14 -22.98 38.17 -26.87
C ALA A 14 -21.73 37.35 -27.26
N PRO A 15 -20.59 37.98 -27.59
CA PRO A 15 -19.38 37.27 -28.01
C PRO A 15 -18.80 36.42 -26.86
N ALA A 16 -18.52 35.16 -27.17
CA ALA A 16 -17.85 34.24 -26.27
C ALA A 16 -16.42 34.72 -25.94
N ALA A 17 -16.08 34.73 -24.65
CA ALA A 17 -14.72 35.01 -24.18
C ALA A 17 -13.71 34.00 -24.75
N PRO A 18 -12.46 34.40 -25.04
CA PRO A 18 -11.47 33.51 -25.62
C PRO A 18 -11.14 32.36 -24.66
N ALA A 19 -11.23 31.13 -25.17
CA ALA A 19 -10.83 29.93 -24.45
C ALA A 19 -9.34 30.03 -24.06
N ALA A 20 -9.05 29.83 -22.77
CA ALA A 20 -7.70 29.70 -22.27
C ALA A 20 -6.96 28.57 -23.03
N PRO A 21 -5.65 28.73 -23.35
CA PRO A 21 -4.92 27.74 -24.12
C PRO A 21 -4.92 26.41 -23.38
N ALA A 22 -5.35 25.35 -24.08
CA ALA A 22 -5.33 23.98 -23.59
C ALA A 22 -3.91 23.64 -23.11
N ALA A 23 -3.80 23.35 -21.81
CA ALA A 23 -2.59 22.80 -21.24
C ALA A 23 -2.21 21.55 -22.05
N SER A 24 -1.04 21.62 -22.70
CA SER A 24 -0.50 20.53 -23.51
C SER A 24 -0.39 19.28 -22.63
N ALA A 25 -1.25 18.29 -22.90
CA ALA A 25 -1.19 16.99 -22.25
C ALA A 25 0.10 16.30 -22.72
N ALA A 26 1.08 16.18 -21.82
CA ALA A 26 2.27 15.37 -22.05
C ALA A 26 1.84 13.95 -22.49
N PRO A 27 2.56 13.31 -23.42
CA PRO A 27 2.20 11.97 -23.88
C PRO A 27 2.22 11.01 -22.69
N ALA A 28 1.11 10.28 -22.50
CA ALA A 28 1.01 9.26 -21.47
C ALA A 28 2.12 8.22 -21.69
N ALA A 29 2.97 8.02 -20.69
CA ALA A 29 3.99 6.96 -20.73
C ALA A 29 3.32 5.61 -21.04
N PRO A 30 3.98 4.69 -21.77
CA PRO A 30 3.47 3.34 -21.98
C PRO A 30 3.03 2.75 -20.63
N ALA A 31 1.87 2.10 -20.57
CA ALA A 31 1.24 1.72 -19.29
C ALA A 31 2.19 1.00 -18.31
N ALA A 32 3.13 0.20 -18.82
CA ALA A 32 4.16 -0.47 -18.02
C ALA A 32 5.12 0.49 -17.30
N GLU A 33 5.56 1.57 -17.96
CA GLU A 33 6.41 2.59 -17.36
C GLU A 33 5.66 3.38 -16.29
N LEU A 34 4.39 3.70 -16.54
CA LEU A 34 3.52 4.34 -15.57
C LEU A 34 3.35 3.46 -14.31
N TYR A 35 3.03 2.17 -14.47
CA TYR A 35 2.88 1.26 -13.34
C TYR A 35 4.18 1.09 -12.55
N ARG A 36 5.31 0.94 -13.24
CA ARG A 36 6.63 0.89 -12.58
C ARG A 36 6.89 2.17 -11.80
N GLY A 37 6.63 3.33 -12.39
CA GLY A 37 6.78 4.62 -11.72
C GLY A 37 5.93 4.74 -10.46
N ILE A 38 4.66 4.31 -10.52
CA ILE A 38 3.75 4.31 -9.37
C ILE A 38 4.28 3.40 -8.26
N VAL A 39 4.76 2.20 -8.59
CA VAL A 39 5.29 1.26 -7.59
C VAL A 39 6.58 1.80 -6.96
N GLU A 40 7.53 2.22 -7.80
CA GLU A 40 8.87 2.63 -7.36
C GLU A 40 8.83 3.89 -6.51
N GLN A 41 7.97 4.85 -6.86
CA GLN A 41 7.89 6.15 -6.18
C GLN A 41 6.93 6.14 -4.99
N ASN A 42 6.23 5.03 -4.73
CA ASN A 42 5.30 4.95 -3.61
C ASN A 42 6.06 5.05 -2.28
N THR A 43 5.50 5.82 -1.34
CA THR A 43 6.04 5.96 0.02
C THR A 43 5.76 4.75 0.90
N GLU A 44 4.68 4.02 0.63
CA GLU A 44 4.44 2.73 1.29
C GLU A 44 5.38 1.68 0.71
N ALA A 45 5.78 0.76 1.58
CA ALA A 45 6.58 -0.38 1.16
C ALA A 45 5.70 -1.33 0.34
N ILE A 46 6.13 -1.58 -0.89
CA ILE A 46 5.53 -2.55 -1.80
C ILE A 46 6.55 -3.66 -2.01
N VAL A 47 6.18 -4.87 -1.64
CA VAL A 47 7.00 -6.06 -1.80
C VAL A 47 6.21 -7.08 -2.60
N PHE A 48 6.83 -7.64 -3.64
CA PHE A 48 6.31 -8.82 -4.32
C PHE A 48 7.33 -9.95 -4.22
N ALA A 49 6.84 -11.14 -3.89
CA ALA A 49 7.63 -12.35 -3.90
C ALA A 49 6.95 -13.43 -4.74
N ASP A 50 7.74 -14.22 -5.45
CA ASP A 50 7.24 -15.31 -6.30
C ASP A 50 6.69 -16.49 -5.47
N ARG A 51 6.31 -17.58 -6.14
CA ARG A 51 5.68 -18.74 -5.49
C ARG A 51 6.59 -19.43 -4.46
N GLU A 52 7.89 -19.30 -4.64
CA GLU A 52 8.94 -19.80 -3.77
C GLU A 52 9.26 -18.81 -2.64
N GLY A 53 8.68 -17.61 -2.71
CA GLY A 53 8.86 -16.51 -1.78
C GLY A 53 10.22 -15.82 -1.92
N THR A 54 10.77 -15.86 -3.13
CA THR A 54 11.91 -15.03 -3.54
C THR A 54 11.40 -13.64 -3.87
N ILE A 55 12.00 -12.61 -3.29
CA ILE A 55 11.64 -11.21 -3.52
C ILE A 55 11.98 -10.83 -4.97
N ARG A 56 11.00 -10.28 -5.68
CA ARG A 56 11.11 -9.86 -7.09
C ARG A 56 10.79 -8.38 -7.32
N ILE A 57 10.14 -7.72 -6.36
CA ILE A 57 9.93 -6.27 -6.38
C ILE A 57 10.20 -5.76 -4.98
N TRP A 58 11.01 -4.71 -4.91
CA TRP A 58 11.37 -4.01 -3.69
C TRP A 58 11.47 -2.51 -3.96
N ASN A 59 10.41 -1.76 -3.67
CA ASN A 59 10.39 -0.33 -3.99
C ASN A 59 11.15 0.53 -2.96
N ARG A 60 11.34 1.82 -3.27
CA ARG A 60 11.88 2.83 -2.35
C ARG A 60 11.22 2.85 -0.96
N GLY A 61 9.90 2.64 -0.87
CA GLY A 61 9.20 2.54 0.41
C GLY A 61 9.67 1.35 1.26
N ALA A 62 9.93 0.20 0.63
CA ALA A 62 10.45 -0.99 1.27
C ALA A 62 11.91 -0.79 1.72
N GLU A 63 12.72 -0.12 0.89
CA GLU A 63 14.08 0.26 1.30
C GLU A 63 14.07 1.13 2.56
N ALA A 64 13.23 2.15 2.60
CA ALA A 64 13.12 3.05 3.74
C ALA A 64 12.60 2.32 5.01
N LEU A 65 11.65 1.40 4.86
CA LEU A 65 11.03 0.70 5.99
C LEU A 65 11.92 -0.39 6.58
N PHE A 66 12.60 -1.16 5.74
CA PHE A 66 13.34 -2.36 6.15
C PHE A 66 14.86 -2.19 6.12
N GLY A 67 15.36 -1.12 5.51
CA GLY A 67 16.77 -0.72 5.51
C GLY A 67 17.65 -1.46 4.51
N TRP A 68 17.08 -2.32 3.67
CA TRP A 68 17.77 -3.04 2.60
C TRP A 68 17.55 -2.34 1.27
N SER A 69 18.60 -2.14 0.48
CA SER A 69 18.43 -1.70 -0.90
C SER A 69 17.75 -2.77 -1.76
N ALA A 70 17.10 -2.37 -2.85
CA ALA A 70 16.53 -3.31 -3.82
C ALA A 70 17.58 -4.29 -4.35
N ALA A 71 18.80 -3.80 -4.60
CA ALA A 71 19.92 -4.62 -5.05
C ALA A 71 20.35 -5.70 -4.03
N GLU A 72 20.17 -5.45 -2.72
CA GLU A 72 20.44 -6.45 -1.68
C GLU A 72 19.24 -7.39 -1.44
N ALA A 73 18.02 -6.89 -1.60
CA ALA A 73 16.79 -7.60 -1.24
C ALA A 73 16.25 -8.47 -2.38
N GLU A 74 16.30 -8.01 -3.62
CA GLU A 74 15.81 -8.79 -4.76
C GLU A 74 16.64 -10.06 -4.97
N GLY A 75 15.96 -11.17 -5.24
CA GLY A 75 16.56 -12.49 -5.29
C GLY A 75 16.76 -13.15 -3.91
N GLN A 76 16.55 -12.44 -2.80
CA GLN A 76 16.56 -13.03 -1.46
C GLN A 76 15.20 -13.62 -1.09
N SER A 77 15.21 -14.47 -0.06
CA SER A 77 13.99 -14.99 0.57
C SER A 77 13.29 -13.92 1.42
N LEU A 78 11.96 -13.99 1.52
CA LEU A 78 11.16 -13.19 2.46
C LEU A 78 11.64 -13.30 3.93
N ASP A 79 12.40 -14.35 4.27
CA ASP A 79 13.06 -14.50 5.57
C ASP A 79 13.91 -13.29 5.97
N LEU A 80 14.35 -12.49 5.00
CA LEU A 80 15.08 -11.23 5.17
C LEU A 80 14.39 -10.28 6.16
N ILE A 81 13.06 -10.20 6.08
CA ILE A 81 12.25 -9.29 6.93
C ILE A 81 11.37 -10.02 7.93
N ILE A 82 11.25 -11.35 7.85
CA ILE A 82 10.42 -12.14 8.76
C ILE A 82 11.25 -12.51 9.99
N PRO A 83 10.79 -12.13 11.21
CA PRO A 83 11.44 -12.56 12.44
C PRO A 83 11.60 -14.08 12.52
N PRO A 84 12.76 -14.61 12.93
CA PRO A 84 13.03 -16.06 12.92
C PRO A 84 11.93 -16.92 13.56
N ARG A 85 11.41 -16.47 14.71
CA ARG A 85 10.31 -17.13 15.44
C ARG A 85 8.98 -17.23 14.68
N LEU A 86 8.78 -16.41 13.65
CA LEU A 86 7.55 -16.34 12.86
C LEU A 86 7.67 -17.06 11.51
N ARG A 87 8.89 -17.42 11.07
CA ARG A 87 9.14 -17.98 9.72
C ARG A 87 8.35 -19.26 9.46
N ALA A 88 8.34 -20.20 10.41
CA ALA A 88 7.62 -21.47 10.24
C ALA A 88 6.11 -21.26 9.99
N ALA A 89 5.48 -20.41 10.80
CA ALA A 89 4.06 -20.08 10.66
C ALA A 89 3.78 -19.30 9.37
N HIS A 90 4.64 -18.32 9.03
CA HIS A 90 4.56 -17.58 7.78
C HIS A 90 4.58 -18.54 6.58
N TRP A 91 5.59 -19.41 6.48
CA TRP A 91 5.75 -20.28 5.31
C TRP A 91 4.64 -21.34 5.18
N ALA A 92 4.10 -21.83 6.30
CA ALA A 92 2.91 -22.66 6.28
C ALA A 92 1.69 -21.92 5.70
N GLY A 93 1.50 -20.66 6.08
CA GLY A 93 0.47 -19.78 5.53
C GLY A 93 0.70 -19.45 4.05
N TYR A 94 1.93 -19.12 3.68
CA TYR A 94 2.34 -18.75 2.33
C TYR A 94 2.08 -19.88 1.33
N ARG A 95 2.61 -21.08 1.62
CA ARG A 95 2.41 -22.26 0.77
C ARG A 95 0.95 -22.64 0.64
N ARG A 96 0.20 -22.57 1.75
CA ARG A 96 -1.25 -22.81 1.74
C ARG A 96 -1.96 -21.81 0.84
N ALA A 97 -1.64 -20.52 0.95
CA ALA A 97 -2.27 -19.47 0.17
C ALA A 97 -2.00 -19.63 -1.34
N VAL A 98 -0.75 -19.92 -1.71
CA VAL A 98 -0.36 -20.20 -3.10
C VAL A 98 -1.08 -21.44 -3.63
N ALA A 99 -1.12 -22.53 -2.86
CA ALA A 99 -1.75 -23.79 -3.28
C ALA A 99 -3.28 -23.66 -3.42
N GLN A 100 -3.93 -22.95 -2.50
CA GLN A 100 -5.39 -22.79 -2.47
C GLN A 100 -5.88 -21.58 -3.27
N ARG A 101 -4.96 -20.79 -3.84
CA ARG A 101 -5.24 -19.50 -4.50
C ARG A 101 -6.06 -18.54 -3.63
N HIS A 102 -5.83 -18.61 -2.31
CA HIS A 102 -6.63 -17.86 -1.34
C HIS A 102 -5.78 -17.43 -0.14
N THR A 103 -5.79 -16.15 0.16
CA THR A 103 -5.19 -15.60 1.38
C THR A 103 -6.23 -15.56 2.49
N GLN A 104 -5.95 -16.25 3.60
CA GLN A 104 -6.83 -16.31 4.79
C GLN A 104 -7.25 -14.93 5.33
N HIS A 105 -6.43 -13.90 5.10
CA HIS A 105 -6.65 -12.53 5.57
C HIS A 105 -6.72 -11.52 4.41
N GLY A 106 -7.16 -11.96 3.22
CA GLY A 106 -7.08 -11.15 1.99
C GLY A 106 -7.55 -9.71 2.17
N GLY A 107 -6.64 -8.76 1.97
CA GLY A 107 -6.90 -7.32 2.06
C GLY A 107 -7.03 -6.73 3.48
N GLN A 108 -7.05 -7.54 4.53
CA GLN A 108 -7.10 -7.01 5.91
C GLN A 108 -5.73 -6.53 6.37
N ILE A 109 -5.69 -5.30 6.89
CA ILE A 109 -4.49 -4.74 7.51
C ILE A 109 -4.26 -5.42 8.86
N ARG A 110 -3.04 -5.90 9.09
CA ARG A 110 -2.62 -6.54 10.34
C ARG A 110 -1.35 -5.90 10.85
N MET A 111 -1.34 -5.60 12.15
CA MET A 111 -0.13 -5.21 12.86
C MET A 111 0.73 -6.46 13.12
N THR A 112 1.96 -6.45 12.66
CA THR A 112 2.95 -7.50 12.93
C THR A 112 4.32 -6.89 13.22
N ARG A 113 5.32 -7.75 13.41
CA ARG A 113 6.72 -7.35 13.59
C ARG A 113 7.52 -7.78 12.37
N ALA A 114 8.34 -6.87 11.86
CA ALA A 114 9.36 -7.15 10.86
C ALA A 114 10.77 -6.96 11.45
N VAL A 115 11.76 -7.57 10.81
CA VAL A 115 13.18 -7.34 11.08
C VAL A 115 13.69 -6.30 10.11
N HIS A 116 14.36 -5.28 10.64
CA HIS A 116 15.09 -4.29 9.87
C HIS A 116 16.56 -4.71 9.73
N ARG A 117 17.28 -4.20 8.73
CA ARG A 117 18.70 -4.51 8.45
C ARG A 117 19.63 -4.38 9.67
N ASP A 118 19.37 -3.41 10.54
CA ASP A 118 20.11 -3.19 11.80
C ASP A 118 19.83 -4.26 12.88
N GLY A 119 19.00 -5.27 12.60
CA GLY A 119 18.55 -6.30 13.55
C GLY A 119 17.41 -5.85 14.46
N GLY A 120 17.04 -4.56 14.42
CA GLY A 120 15.93 -3.99 15.14
C GLY A 120 14.59 -4.54 14.66
N LYS A 121 13.62 -4.61 15.58
CA LYS A 121 12.24 -4.96 15.25
C LYS A 121 11.46 -3.69 14.97
N ARG A 122 10.68 -3.67 13.89
CA ARG A 122 9.71 -2.61 13.58
C ARG A 122 8.31 -3.17 13.70
N TYR A 123 7.39 -2.37 14.25
CA TYR A 123 5.97 -2.67 14.13
C TYR A 123 5.53 -2.21 12.76
N VAL A 124 4.92 -3.10 12.01
CA VAL A 124 4.46 -2.83 10.65
C VAL A 124 3.00 -3.20 10.53
N GLU A 125 2.25 -2.33 9.88
CA GLU A 125 0.93 -2.67 9.37
C GLU A 125 1.08 -3.21 7.98
N MET A 126 0.60 -4.44 7.77
CA MET A 126 0.72 -5.13 6.49
C MET A 126 -0.61 -5.67 6.02
N SER A 127 -0.85 -5.55 4.72
CA SER A 127 -1.89 -6.30 4.01
C SER A 127 -1.23 -7.20 2.95
N PHE A 128 -1.88 -8.30 2.63
CA PHE A 128 -1.36 -9.29 1.70
C PHE A 128 -2.40 -9.61 0.62
N GLY A 129 -1.91 -9.84 -0.59
CA GLY A 129 -2.69 -10.30 -1.74
C GLY A 129 -1.90 -11.33 -2.55
N LEU A 130 -2.62 -12.08 -3.38
CA LEU A 130 -2.01 -12.91 -4.43
C LEU A 130 -2.04 -12.14 -5.74
N VAL A 131 -0.96 -12.25 -6.50
CA VAL A 131 -0.91 -11.74 -7.88
C VAL A 131 -1.17 -12.92 -8.80
N LEU A 132 -2.17 -12.79 -9.68
CA LEU A 132 -2.56 -13.83 -10.61
C LEU A 132 -2.07 -13.52 -12.02
N GLY A 133 -1.67 -14.57 -12.74
CA GLY A 133 -1.37 -14.52 -14.16
C GLY A 133 -2.63 -14.46 -15.00
N ARG A 134 -2.46 -14.23 -16.31
CA ARG A 134 -3.58 -14.19 -17.27
C ARG A 134 -4.36 -15.51 -17.36
N ASP A 135 -3.69 -16.62 -17.07
CA ASP A 135 -4.25 -17.97 -16.99
C ASP A 135 -4.88 -18.30 -15.62
N GLY A 136 -4.94 -17.31 -14.72
CA GLY A 136 -5.42 -17.47 -13.35
C GLY A 136 -4.46 -18.21 -12.42
N SER A 137 -3.25 -18.57 -12.87
CA SER A 137 -2.21 -19.15 -12.02
C SER A 137 -1.71 -18.12 -10.99
N VAL A 138 -1.30 -18.58 -9.81
CA VAL A 138 -0.70 -17.68 -8.81
C VAL A 138 0.74 -17.40 -9.21
N LEU A 139 1.07 -16.15 -9.50
CA LEU A 139 2.45 -15.71 -9.77
C LEU A 139 3.25 -15.53 -8.48
N GLY A 140 2.56 -15.21 -7.37
CA GLY A 140 3.20 -14.99 -6.08
C GLY A 140 2.30 -14.20 -5.14
N SER A 141 2.91 -13.61 -4.11
CA SER A 141 2.23 -12.74 -3.15
C SER A 141 2.80 -11.33 -3.16
N MET A 142 1.90 -10.37 -3.06
CA MET A 142 2.19 -8.96 -2.83
C MET A 142 1.90 -8.63 -1.36
N ALA A 143 2.73 -7.78 -0.78
CA ALA A 143 2.49 -7.12 0.49
C ALA A 143 2.61 -5.60 0.36
N LEU A 144 1.70 -4.90 1.03
CA LEU A 144 1.80 -3.46 1.29
C LEU A 144 2.12 -3.29 2.77
N ALA A 145 3.13 -2.48 3.10
CA ALA A 145 3.56 -2.28 4.47
C ALA A 145 3.79 -0.81 4.82
N ARG A 146 3.45 -0.46 6.06
CA ARG A 146 3.70 0.86 6.64
C ARG A 146 4.30 0.72 8.04
N ASP A 147 5.27 1.58 8.37
CA ASP A 147 5.79 1.66 9.73
C ASP A 147 4.68 2.14 10.68
N ALA A 148 4.48 1.40 11.76
CA ALA A 148 3.56 1.73 12.83
C ALA A 148 4.25 1.80 14.19
N SER A 149 5.58 1.81 14.22
CA SER A 149 6.38 1.80 15.46
C SER A 149 6.11 3.03 16.33
N ALA A 150 6.09 4.22 15.74
CA ALA A 150 5.81 5.47 16.48
C ALA A 150 4.38 5.47 17.05
N ARG A 151 3.39 5.09 16.23
CA ARG A 151 2.00 5.03 16.68
C ARG A 151 1.82 3.99 17.79
N ARG A 152 2.46 2.82 17.67
CA ARG A 152 2.41 1.78 18.69
C ARG A 152 3.03 2.23 20.01
N ALA A 153 4.16 2.95 19.98
CA ALA A 153 4.78 3.50 21.18
C ALA A 153 3.83 4.46 21.92
N LEU A 154 3.18 5.38 21.18
CA LEU A 154 2.20 6.30 21.76
C LEU A 154 0.98 5.58 22.37
N GLU A 155 0.47 4.55 21.68
CA GLU A 155 -0.64 3.73 22.20
C GLU A 155 -0.27 3.00 23.50
N ASP A 156 0.95 2.46 23.58
CA ASP A 156 1.45 1.75 24.75
C ASP A 156 1.70 2.72 25.92
N GLU A 157 2.24 3.92 25.66
CA GLU A 157 2.40 4.98 26.67
C GLU A 157 1.04 5.44 27.24
N LEU A 158 0.07 5.69 26.36
CA LEU A 158 -1.26 6.11 26.78
C LEU A 158 -1.97 5.03 27.61
N ARG A 159 -1.77 3.76 27.26
CA ARG A 159 -2.29 2.62 28.02
C ARG A 159 -1.67 2.56 29.41
N ALA A 160 -0.35 2.63 29.51
CA ALA A 160 0.37 2.62 30.79
C ALA A 160 -0.06 3.79 31.69
N TRP A 161 -0.23 4.98 31.13
CA TRP A 161 -0.72 6.15 31.86
C TRP A 161 -2.14 5.95 32.41
N ARG A 162 -3.05 5.37 31.62
CA ARG A 162 -4.43 5.06 32.05
C ARG A 162 -4.45 4.05 33.20
N ASP A 163 -3.65 2.99 33.09
CA ASP A 163 -3.59 1.92 34.09
C ASP A 163 -3.03 2.43 35.42
N ALA A 164 -2.04 3.33 35.37
CA ALA A 164 -1.49 4.00 36.54
C ALA A 164 -2.51 4.92 37.23
N GLN A 165 -3.28 5.70 36.48
CA GLN A 165 -4.33 6.57 37.04
C GLN A 165 -5.48 5.79 37.69
N ALA A 166 -5.91 4.68 37.08
CA ALA A 166 -6.94 3.81 37.64
C ALA A 166 -6.47 3.16 38.96
N SER A 167 -5.21 2.74 39.03
CA SER A 167 -4.61 2.12 40.22
C SER A 167 -4.40 3.12 41.37
N GLY A 168 -4.10 4.39 41.06
CA GLY A 168 -3.94 5.45 42.06
C GLY A 168 -5.25 5.85 42.75
N ARG A 169 -6.38 5.87 42.02
CA ARG A 169 -7.70 6.17 42.60
C ARG A 169 -8.23 5.07 43.51
N ALA A 170 -7.86 3.81 43.27
CA ALA A 170 -8.31 2.67 44.07
C ALA A 170 -7.64 2.56 45.45
N ARG A 171 -6.44 3.16 45.63
CA ARG A 171 -5.70 3.13 46.91
C ARG A 171 -6.02 4.30 47.85
N SER A 172 -6.84 5.24 47.42
CA SER A 172 -7.22 6.45 48.18
C SER A 172 -8.64 6.37 48.75
N ARG A 173 -9.22 5.16 48.86
CA ARG A 173 -10.52 4.90 49.47
C ARG A 173 -10.39 3.90 50.60
#